data_AF-A0A3N5C7M5-F1
#
_entry.id   AF-A0A3N5C7M5-F1
#
_cell.length_a   1.000
_cell.length_b   1.000
_cell.length_c   1.000
_cell.angle_alpha   90.00
_cell.angle_beta   90.00
_cell.angle_gamma   90.00
#
_symmetry.space_group_name_H-M   'P 1'
#
loop_
_entity.id
_entity.type
_entity.pdbx_description
1 polymer ?
#
loop_
_entity_poly.entity_id
_entity_poly.type
_entity_poly.pdbx_seq_one_letter_code
_entity_poly.pdbx_strand_id
1 'polypeptide(L)'
;MPTWRLQLESEDLFLNSKYYETLNNFLNNKELLELLNKNDYKLVFKPHAELMEYLDLLNVDNDVYISINESYQDLFNESAILITDYSSVFFDFAYLKKPVIYYQDNNDYHYDEGYFDYETMGFGEVISDENLLIEKIKFYLENNCQMEYKYKCNVENFFKFNDKKNCERVYNWILNN
;
A
#
# COMPACT_ATOMS: atom_id res chain seq x y z
N MET A 1 1.30 3.47 1.54
CA MET A 1 1.20 3.08 2.95
C MET A 1 2.40 2.19 3.26
N PRO A 2 3.55 2.76 3.67
CA PRO A 2 4.74 1.96 3.93
C PRO A 2 4.68 1.30 5.31
N THR A 3 5.44 0.23 5.49
CA THR A 3 5.65 -0.45 6.76
C THR A 3 6.83 0.17 7.46
N TRP A 4 6.80 0.28 8.78
CA TRP A 4 7.95 0.75 9.54
C TRP A 4 9.08 -0.29 9.53
N ARG A 5 10.33 0.18 9.67
CA ARG A 5 11.52 -0.66 9.74
C ARG A 5 12.06 -0.66 11.16
N LEU A 6 11.97 -1.82 11.84
CA LEU A 6 12.28 -1.94 13.27
C LEU A 6 13.71 -1.53 13.62
N GLN A 7 14.65 -1.67 12.69
CA GLN A 7 16.06 -1.29 12.89
C GLN A 7 16.31 0.23 12.86
N LEU A 8 15.33 1.04 12.45
CA LEU A 8 15.48 2.50 12.37
C LEU A 8 15.17 3.14 13.73
N GLU A 9 16.03 2.91 14.72
CA GLU A 9 15.80 3.32 16.12
C GLU A 9 16.26 4.76 16.42
N SER A 10 16.72 5.53 15.42
CA SER A 10 17.16 6.92 15.59
C SER A 10 17.02 7.73 14.30
N GLU A 11 16.99 9.06 14.43
CA GLU A 11 16.93 9.99 13.28
C GLU A 11 18.11 9.79 12.33
N ASP A 12 19.33 9.60 12.86
CA ASP A 12 20.53 9.37 12.05
C ASP A 12 20.42 8.08 11.24
N LEU A 13 19.91 6.99 11.83
CA LEU A 13 19.68 5.74 11.11
C LEU A 13 18.59 5.90 10.05
N PHE A 14 17.51 6.61 10.39
CA PHE A 14 16.41 6.88 9.47
C PHE A 14 16.89 7.69 8.25
N LEU A 15 17.54 8.84 8.46
CA LEU A 15 18.01 9.74 7.39
C LEU A 15 19.04 9.10 6.45
N ASN A 16 19.84 8.16 6.95
CA ASN A 16 20.82 7.42 6.15
C ASN A 16 20.29 6.07 5.63
N SER A 17 19.00 5.78 5.81
CA SER A 17 18.40 4.54 5.34
C SER A 17 17.93 4.62 3.90
N LYS A 18 17.94 3.46 3.22
CA LYS A 18 17.28 3.32 1.92
C LYS A 18 15.78 3.58 1.99
N TYR A 19 15.16 3.23 3.12
CA TYR A 19 13.74 3.51 3.38
C TYR A 19 13.42 5.00 3.28
N TYR A 20 14.22 5.86 3.93
CA TYR A 20 14.08 7.32 3.82
C TYR A 20 14.31 7.79 2.38
N GLU A 21 15.36 7.33 1.71
CA GLU A 21 15.64 7.70 0.32
C GLU A 21 14.47 7.35 -0.60
N THR A 22 13.94 6.13 -0.49
CA THR A 22 12.78 5.66 -1.25
C THR A 22 11.53 6.50 -0.99
N LEU A 23 11.20 6.78 0.27
CA LEU A 23 10.05 7.63 0.60
C LEU A 23 10.24 9.05 0.08
N ASN A 24 11.41 9.65 0.29
CA ASN A 24 11.67 11.01 -0.10
C ASN A 24 11.67 11.17 -1.63
N ASN A 25 12.23 10.22 -2.38
CA ASN A 25 12.19 10.26 -3.84
C ASN A 25 10.74 10.13 -4.35
N PHE A 26 10.01 9.12 -3.88
CA PHE A 26 8.66 8.85 -4.35
C PHE A 26 7.67 9.98 -4.02
N LEU A 27 7.71 10.52 -2.79
CA LEU A 27 6.80 11.59 -2.34
C LEU A 27 7.10 12.96 -2.97
N ASN A 28 8.26 13.13 -3.61
CA ASN A 28 8.62 14.35 -4.33
C ASN A 28 8.80 14.13 -5.84
N ASN A 29 8.38 12.98 -6.36
CA ASN A 29 8.54 12.67 -7.77
C ASN A 29 7.59 13.54 -8.62
N LYS A 30 8.16 14.55 -9.29
CA LYS A 30 7.38 15.52 -10.08
C LYS A 30 6.62 14.88 -11.25
N GLU A 31 7.20 13.89 -11.90
CA GLU A 31 6.55 13.19 -13.01
C GLU A 31 5.29 12.46 -12.51
N LEU A 32 5.38 11.78 -11.37
CA LEU A 32 4.22 11.15 -10.73
C LEU A 32 3.15 12.17 -10.34
N LEU A 33 3.52 13.27 -9.69
CA LEU A 33 2.56 14.27 -9.23
C LEU A 33 1.85 14.95 -10.41
N GLU A 34 2.58 15.29 -11.47
CA GLU A 34 1.99 15.82 -12.71
C GLU A 34 1.07 14.81 -13.39
N LEU A 35 1.47 13.54 -13.44
CA LEU A 35 0.65 12.44 -13.98
C LEU A 35 -0.67 12.31 -13.21
N LEU A 36 -0.62 12.31 -11.87
CA LEU A 36 -1.81 12.19 -11.03
C LEU A 36 -2.74 13.39 -11.22
N ASN A 37 -2.20 14.61 -11.13
CA ASN A 37 -2.95 15.85 -11.31
C ASN A 37 -3.64 15.91 -12.68
N LYS A 38 -2.96 15.49 -13.76
CA LYS A 38 -3.52 15.45 -15.11
C LYS A 38 -4.71 14.49 -15.27
N ASN A 39 -4.77 13.46 -14.43
CA ASN A 39 -5.83 12.44 -14.45
C ASN A 39 -6.88 12.65 -13.33
N ASP A 40 -6.87 13.81 -12.64
CA ASP A 40 -7.76 14.12 -11.50
C ASP A 40 -7.58 13.19 -10.29
N TYR A 41 -6.36 12.68 -10.07
CA TYR A 41 -5.97 11.91 -8.89
C TYR A 41 -5.02 12.71 -8.00
N LYS A 42 -4.96 12.31 -6.72
CA LYS A 42 -4.00 12.85 -5.73
C LYS A 42 -3.25 11.71 -5.06
N LEU A 43 -2.00 11.97 -4.67
CA LEU A 43 -1.24 11.04 -3.84
C LEU A 43 -1.61 11.24 -2.38
N VAL A 44 -2.09 10.17 -1.74
CA VAL A 44 -2.35 10.16 -0.29
C VAL A 44 -1.28 9.34 0.41
N PHE A 45 -0.51 10.00 1.27
CA PHE A 45 0.50 9.37 2.10
C PHE A 45 -0.06 9.13 3.51
N LYS A 46 -0.32 7.87 3.84
CA LYS A 46 -0.65 7.43 5.20
C LYS A 46 0.59 6.79 5.83
N PRO A 47 1.35 7.53 6.65
CA PRO A 47 2.51 6.99 7.38
C PRO A 47 2.07 5.94 8.42
N HIS A 48 2.98 5.01 8.72
CA HIS A 48 2.84 4.11 9.87
C HIS A 48 2.94 4.91 11.18
N ALA A 49 2.38 4.41 12.28
CA ALA A 49 2.34 5.14 13.56
C ALA A 49 3.75 5.55 14.04
N GLU A 50 4.72 4.65 13.94
CA GLU A 50 6.12 4.84 14.31
C GLU A 50 6.84 5.81 13.36
N LEU A 51 6.44 5.87 12.08
CA LEU A 51 6.98 6.85 11.13
C LEU A 51 6.51 8.29 11.46
N MET A 52 5.42 8.45 12.22
CA MET A 52 4.93 9.78 12.61
C MET A 52 5.96 10.59 13.39
N GLU A 53 6.79 9.94 14.20
CA GLU A 53 7.85 10.61 14.98
C GLU A 53 8.94 11.23 14.09
N TYR A 54 9.10 10.72 12.87
CA TYR A 54 10.11 11.16 11.90
C TYR A 54 9.51 11.97 10.75
N LEU A 55 8.20 12.28 10.79
CA LEU A 55 7.50 12.91 9.68
C LEU A 55 8.07 14.30 9.35
N ASP A 56 8.50 15.06 10.37
CA ASP A 56 9.12 16.39 10.19
C ASP A 56 10.48 16.35 9.50
N LEU A 57 11.12 15.17 9.42
CA LEU A 57 12.37 14.95 8.70
C LEU A 57 12.15 14.65 7.22
N LEU A 58 10.93 14.25 6.83
CA LEU A 58 10.58 14.05 5.43
C LEU A 58 10.28 15.40 4.79
N ASN A 59 10.94 15.68 3.69
CA ASN A 59 10.48 16.73 2.79
C ASN A 59 9.34 16.13 1.96
N VAL A 60 8.11 16.65 2.09
CA VAL A 60 6.95 16.15 1.34
C VAL A 60 6.43 17.28 0.45
N ASP A 61 6.21 16.99 -0.82
CA ASP A 61 5.68 17.97 -1.76
C ASP A 61 4.26 18.40 -1.34
N ASN A 62 3.91 19.67 -1.56
CA ASN A 62 2.63 20.25 -1.15
C ASN A 62 1.42 19.60 -1.87
N ASP A 63 1.65 18.97 -3.02
CA ASP A 63 0.60 18.25 -3.76
C ASP A 63 0.28 16.87 -3.15
N VAL A 64 1.08 16.39 -2.20
CA VAL A 64 0.84 15.13 -1.47
C VAL A 64 -0.02 15.40 -0.23
N TYR A 65 -1.12 14.66 -0.11
CA TYR A 65 -1.96 14.71 1.08
C TYR A 65 -1.44 13.74 2.14
N ILE A 66 -0.98 14.26 3.29
CA ILE A 66 -0.57 13.43 4.42
C ILE A 66 -1.79 13.11 5.29
N SER A 67 -2.20 11.84 5.29
CA SER A 67 -3.33 11.37 6.08
C SER A 67 -2.88 10.95 7.48
N ILE A 68 -3.32 11.69 8.49
CA ILE A 68 -2.95 11.44 9.90
C ILE A 68 -4.12 10.83 10.68
N ASN A 69 -5.32 11.37 10.50
CA ASN A 69 -6.47 11.06 11.35
C ASN A 69 -7.54 10.18 10.68
N GLU A 70 -7.49 10.03 9.36
CA GLU A 70 -8.45 9.25 8.62
C GLU A 70 -8.32 7.75 8.94
N SER A 71 -9.47 7.08 9.00
CA SER A 71 -9.51 5.64 9.16
C SER A 71 -9.07 4.94 7.87
N TYR A 72 -8.51 3.74 8.00
CA TYR A 72 -8.21 2.90 6.83
C TYR A 72 -9.46 2.65 5.97
N GLN A 73 -10.64 2.52 6.60
CA GLN A 73 -11.89 2.31 5.87
C GLN A 73 -12.24 3.50 4.96
N ASP A 74 -12.11 4.73 5.46
CA ASP A 74 -12.38 5.93 4.67
C ASP A 74 -11.39 6.04 3.51
N LEU A 75 -10.10 5.89 3.82
CA LEU A 75 -9.04 5.91 2.82
C LEU A 75 -9.23 4.83 1.75
N PHE A 76 -9.61 3.61 2.12
CA PHE A 76 -9.82 2.53 1.16
C PHE A 76 -11.05 2.75 0.30
N ASN A 77 -12.09 3.40 0.82
CA ASN A 77 -13.28 3.73 0.04
C ASN A 77 -12.95 4.79 -1.02
N GLU A 78 -12.17 5.81 -0.65
CA GLU A 78 -11.85 6.96 -1.50
C GLU A 78 -10.66 6.72 -2.46
N SER A 79 -9.78 5.77 -2.15
CA SER A 79 -8.61 5.45 -2.97
C SER A 79 -8.92 4.45 -4.08
N ALA A 80 -8.28 4.61 -5.25
CA ALA A 80 -8.44 3.71 -6.39
C ALA A 80 -7.31 2.69 -6.52
N ILE A 81 -6.09 3.03 -6.06
CA ILE A 81 -4.89 2.20 -6.12
C ILE A 81 -4.22 2.24 -4.75
N LEU A 82 -3.74 1.10 -4.26
CA LEU A 82 -2.89 1.02 -3.08
C LEU A 82 -1.45 0.72 -3.48
N ILE A 83 -0.53 1.56 -3.01
CA ILE A 83 0.91 1.29 -3.05
C ILE A 83 1.36 1.03 -1.61
N THR A 84 1.94 -0.13 -1.38
CA THR A 84 2.40 -0.58 -0.07
C THR A 84 3.62 -1.47 -0.25
N ASP A 85 4.38 -1.68 0.80
CA ASP A 85 5.49 -2.64 0.81
C ASP A 85 5.00 -3.96 1.41
N TYR A 86 5.11 -4.13 2.72
CA TYR A 86 4.87 -5.37 3.45
C TYR A 86 3.68 -5.29 4.41
N SER A 87 2.95 -4.17 4.40
CA SER A 87 1.86 -3.93 5.34
C SER A 87 0.66 -4.78 4.98
N SER A 88 0.10 -5.49 5.96
CA SER A 88 -1.07 -6.36 5.78
C SER A 88 -2.34 -5.65 5.30
N VAL A 89 -2.36 -4.30 5.25
CA VAL A 89 -3.44 -3.50 4.68
C VAL A 89 -3.78 -3.87 3.23
N PHE A 90 -2.85 -4.49 2.50
CA PHE A 90 -3.15 -4.99 1.16
C PHE A 90 -4.26 -6.05 1.15
N PHE A 91 -4.44 -6.83 2.23
CA PHE A 91 -5.52 -7.81 2.29
C PHE A 91 -6.88 -7.12 2.24
N ASP A 92 -7.06 -6.08 3.06
CA ASP A 92 -8.32 -5.34 3.13
C ASP A 92 -8.61 -4.57 1.84
N PHE A 93 -7.59 -3.96 1.23
CA PHE A 93 -7.75 -3.25 -0.03
C PHE A 93 -8.05 -4.20 -1.20
N ALA A 94 -7.35 -5.33 -1.28
CA ALA A 94 -7.57 -6.34 -2.30
C ALA A 94 -8.93 -7.03 -2.17
N TYR A 95 -9.48 -7.13 -0.95
CA TYR A 95 -10.85 -7.62 -0.73
C TYR A 95 -11.90 -6.78 -1.48
N LEU A 96 -11.63 -5.48 -1.69
CA LEU A 96 -12.45 -4.57 -2.51
C LEU A 96 -12.23 -4.74 -4.01
N LYS A 97 -11.34 -5.65 -4.44
CA LYS A 97 -10.91 -5.87 -5.84
C LYS A 97 -10.35 -4.62 -6.50
N LYS A 98 -9.65 -3.78 -5.72
CA LYS A 98 -8.94 -2.59 -6.19
C LYS A 98 -7.43 -2.88 -6.37
N PRO A 99 -6.77 -2.31 -7.39
CA PRO A 99 -5.35 -2.51 -7.65
C PRO A 99 -4.44 -2.34 -6.44
N VAL A 100 -3.54 -3.30 -6.26
CA VAL A 100 -2.42 -3.23 -5.32
C VAL A 100 -1.12 -3.22 -6.11
N ILE A 101 -0.14 -2.44 -5.66
CA ILE A 101 1.25 -2.50 -6.12
C ILE A 101 2.12 -2.66 -4.88
N TYR A 102 2.98 -3.68 -4.90
CA TYR A 102 3.94 -3.92 -3.84
C TYR A 102 5.25 -3.22 -4.19
N TYR A 103 5.49 -2.05 -3.62
CA TYR A 103 6.76 -1.33 -3.79
C TYR A 103 7.76 -1.83 -2.75
N GLN A 104 8.49 -2.89 -3.10
CA GLN A 104 9.34 -3.65 -2.19
C GLN A 104 10.77 -3.71 -2.73
N ASP A 105 11.75 -3.61 -1.84
CA ASP A 105 13.13 -3.98 -2.13
C ASP A 105 13.46 -5.29 -1.44
N ASN A 106 13.90 -6.29 -2.19
CA ASN A 106 14.23 -7.63 -1.69
C ASN A 106 15.22 -7.63 -0.50
N ASN A 107 16.01 -6.56 -0.30
CA ASN A 107 16.97 -6.45 0.79
C ASN A 107 16.43 -5.73 2.05
N ASP A 108 15.18 -5.25 2.02
CA ASP A 108 14.59 -4.37 3.04
C ASP A 108 13.48 -5.05 3.86
N TYR A 109 13.24 -6.34 3.63
CA TYR A 109 12.27 -7.12 4.40
C TYR A 109 12.92 -7.75 5.63
N HIS A 110 12.38 -7.42 6.81
CA HIS A 110 12.92 -7.85 8.10
C HIS A 110 11.96 -8.73 8.91
N TYR A 111 10.82 -9.09 8.35
CA TYR A 111 9.90 -10.05 8.97
C TYR A 111 10.19 -11.45 8.43
N ASP A 112 9.99 -12.46 9.28
CA ASP A 112 10.13 -13.86 8.88
C ASP A 112 9.23 -14.17 7.67
N GLU A 113 9.68 -15.07 6.79
CA GLU A 113 8.86 -15.58 5.69
C GLU A 113 7.56 -16.16 6.24
N GLY A 114 6.46 -15.42 6.06
CA GLY A 114 5.13 -15.86 6.43
C GLY A 114 4.58 -16.89 5.43
N TYR A 115 3.33 -17.27 5.61
CA TYR A 115 2.65 -18.18 4.68
C TYR A 115 2.29 -17.52 3.32
N PHE A 116 2.46 -16.21 3.18
CA PHE A 116 2.03 -15.43 2.03
C PHE A 116 3.21 -15.08 1.14
N ASP A 117 3.22 -15.65 -0.05
CA ASP A 117 4.22 -15.38 -1.08
C ASP A 117 3.69 -14.30 -2.04
N TYR A 118 4.34 -13.13 -2.09
CA TYR A 118 3.86 -12.00 -2.88
C TYR A 118 3.87 -12.27 -4.39
N GLU A 119 4.82 -13.05 -4.88
CA GLU A 119 4.97 -13.33 -6.31
C GLU A 119 3.90 -14.29 -6.84
N THR A 120 3.55 -15.28 -6.02
CA THR A 120 2.64 -16.36 -6.41
C THR A 120 1.22 -16.17 -5.88
N MET A 121 1.07 -15.63 -4.67
CA MET A 121 -0.23 -15.43 -3.99
C MET A 121 -0.68 -13.96 -3.97
N GLY A 122 0.19 -13.01 -4.34
CA GLY A 122 -0.05 -11.58 -4.29
C GLY A 122 -1.28 -11.10 -5.07
N PHE A 123 -1.79 -9.93 -4.69
CA PHE A 123 -2.91 -9.26 -5.37
C PHE A 123 -2.46 -8.07 -6.24
N GLY A 124 -1.16 -8.00 -6.49
CA GLY A 124 -0.47 -6.88 -7.10
C GLY A 124 0.92 -7.29 -7.58
N GLU A 125 1.54 -6.44 -8.39
CA GLU A 125 2.90 -6.67 -8.87
C GLU A 125 3.93 -6.23 -7.84
N VAL A 126 4.99 -7.02 -7.67
CA VAL A 126 6.16 -6.66 -6.87
C VAL A 126 7.12 -5.87 -7.74
N ILE A 127 7.39 -4.63 -7.34
CA ILE A 127 8.23 -3.68 -8.07
C ILE A 127 9.22 -3.07 -7.09
N SER A 128 10.49 -3.00 -7.47
CA SER A 128 11.55 -2.36 -6.68
C SER A 128 12.11 -1.09 -7.34
N ASP A 129 11.85 -0.90 -8.64
CA ASP A 129 12.29 0.26 -9.40
C ASP A 129 11.19 1.33 -9.47
N GLU A 130 11.55 2.58 -9.18
CA GLU A 130 10.59 3.69 -9.15
C GLU A 130 10.01 4.01 -10.54
N ASN A 131 10.79 3.87 -11.62
CA ASN A 131 10.28 4.15 -12.96
C ASN A 131 9.26 3.09 -13.37
N LEU A 132 9.53 1.80 -13.08
CA LEU A 132 8.56 0.73 -13.29
C LEU A 132 7.30 0.93 -12.44
N LEU A 133 7.42 1.46 -11.22
CA LEU A 133 6.28 1.79 -10.38
C LEU A 133 5.42 2.89 -11.02
N ILE A 134 6.04 3.96 -11.54
CA ILE A 134 5.32 5.05 -12.21
C ILE A 134 4.62 4.54 -13.47
N GLU A 135 5.28 3.73 -14.30
CA GLU A 135 4.66 3.10 -15.47
C GLU A 135 3.48 2.20 -15.07
N LYS A 136 3.59 1.49 -13.94
CA LYS A 136 2.49 0.67 -13.43
C LYS A 136 1.30 1.50 -12.94
N ILE A 137 1.56 2.61 -12.26
CA ILE A 137 0.52 3.56 -11.84
C ILE A 137 -0.19 4.11 -13.08
N LYS A 138 0.57 4.58 -14.07
CA LYS A 138 0.04 5.07 -15.35
C LYS A 138 -0.84 4.04 -16.05
N PHE A 139 -0.39 2.79 -16.13
CA PHE A 139 -1.19 1.68 -16.67
C PHE A 139 -2.56 1.57 -15.98
N TYR A 140 -2.61 1.67 -14.64
CA TYR A 140 -3.87 1.63 -13.92
C TYR A 140 -4.73 2.87 -14.15
N LEU A 141 -4.14 4.07 -14.20
CA LEU A 141 -4.88 5.30 -14.50
C LEU A 141 -5.55 5.23 -15.88
N GLU A 142 -4.83 4.74 -16.89
CA GLU A 142 -5.35 4.55 -18.26
C GLU A 142 -6.42 3.46 -18.34
N ASN A 143 -6.43 2.52 -17.40
CA ASN A 143 -7.37 1.39 -17.35
C ASN A 143 -8.45 1.55 -16.25
N ASN A 144 -8.85 2.78 -15.91
CA ASN A 144 -9.89 3.08 -14.93
C ASN A 144 -9.68 2.41 -13.55
N CYS A 145 -8.41 2.26 -13.16
CA CYS A 145 -7.99 1.61 -11.92
C CYS A 145 -8.62 0.23 -11.71
N GLN A 146 -8.79 -0.54 -12.79
CA GLN A 146 -9.28 -1.91 -12.68
C GLN A 146 -8.16 -2.88 -12.32
N MET A 147 -8.40 -3.70 -11.30
CA MET A 147 -7.49 -4.79 -10.93
C MET A 147 -7.34 -5.78 -12.09
N GLU A 148 -6.10 -6.19 -12.36
CA GLU A 148 -5.80 -7.18 -13.39
C GLU A 148 -6.45 -8.53 -13.10
N TYR A 149 -6.82 -9.25 -14.17
CA TYR A 149 -7.56 -10.50 -14.06
C TYR A 149 -6.85 -11.55 -13.18
N LYS A 150 -5.52 -11.70 -13.32
CA LYS A 150 -4.75 -12.67 -12.52
C LYS A 150 -4.87 -12.40 -11.02
N TYR A 151 -4.80 -11.13 -10.61
CA TYR A 151 -4.89 -10.74 -9.21
C TYR A 151 -6.32 -10.86 -8.68
N LYS A 152 -7.32 -10.60 -9.53
CA LYS A 152 -8.72 -10.87 -9.18
C LYS A 152 -8.97 -12.35 -8.91
N CYS A 153 -8.38 -13.25 -9.69
CA CYS A 153 -8.42 -14.69 -9.42
C CYS A 153 -7.73 -15.04 -8.09
N ASN A 154 -6.58 -14.42 -7.78
CA ASN A 154 -5.90 -14.63 -6.50
C ASN A 154 -6.79 -14.20 -5.32
N VAL A 155 -7.44 -13.03 -5.41
CA VAL A 155 -8.42 -12.58 -4.41
C VAL A 155 -9.55 -13.60 -4.25
N GLU A 156 -10.14 -14.07 -5.35
CA GLU A 156 -11.27 -15.02 -5.32
C GLU A 156 -10.89 -16.39 -4.74
N ASN A 157 -9.64 -16.83 -4.94
CA ASN A 157 -9.13 -18.09 -4.39
C ASN A 157 -8.66 -17.94 -2.93
N PHE A 158 -8.18 -16.77 -2.54
CA PHE A 158 -7.62 -16.53 -1.22
C PHE A 158 -8.71 -16.33 -0.16
N PHE A 159 -9.70 -15.48 -0.43
CA PHE A 159 -10.76 -15.17 0.53
C PHE A 159 -11.86 -16.21 0.50
N LYS A 160 -11.96 -17.00 1.58
CA LYS A 160 -12.99 -18.03 1.75
C LYS A 160 -14.43 -17.50 1.61
N PHE A 161 -14.67 -16.26 2.04
CA PHE A 161 -16.00 -15.64 2.04
C PHE A 161 -15.94 -14.22 1.50
N ASN A 162 -16.90 -13.85 0.65
CA ASN A 162 -17.11 -12.49 0.13
C ASN A 162 -18.59 -12.04 0.23
N ASP A 163 -19.38 -12.76 1.04
CA ASP A 163 -20.84 -12.68 1.12
C ASP A 163 -21.36 -11.53 2.00
N LYS A 164 -20.46 -10.72 2.57
CA LYS A 164 -20.75 -9.64 3.54
C LYS A 164 -21.42 -10.13 4.84
N LYS A 165 -21.42 -11.43 5.12
CA LYS A 165 -22.00 -12.03 6.33
C LYS A 165 -20.97 -12.32 7.42
N ASN A 166 -19.89 -11.56 7.45
CA ASN A 166 -18.77 -11.79 8.37
C ASN A 166 -19.20 -11.68 9.84
N CYS A 167 -19.89 -10.59 10.22
CA CYS A 167 -20.39 -10.41 11.59
C CYS A 167 -21.44 -11.45 11.98
N GLU A 168 -22.37 -11.78 11.06
CA GLU A 168 -23.39 -12.82 11.28
C GLU A 168 -22.75 -14.19 11.55
N ARG A 169 -21.72 -14.54 10.79
CA ARG A 169 -20.97 -15.80 10.95
C ARG A 169 -20.28 -15.88 12.31
N VAL A 170 -19.64 -14.80 12.75
CA VAL A 170 -18.98 -14.73 14.07
C VAL A 170 -20.01 -14.81 15.19
N TYR A 171 -21.10 -14.04 15.10
CA TYR A 171 -22.19 -14.07 16.07
C TYR A 171 -22.79 -15.47 16.24
N ASN A 172 -23.12 -16.13 15.12
CA ASN A 172 -23.65 -17.49 15.13
C ASN A 172 -22.64 -18.50 15.69
N TRP A 173 -21.34 -18.31 15.48
CA TRP A 173 -20.32 -19.19 16.05
C TRP A 173 -20.25 -19.07 17.57
N ILE A 174 -20.27 -17.83 18.11
CA ILE A 174 -20.24 -17.55 19.56
C ILE A 174 -21.48 -18.09 20.27
N LEU A 175 -22.66 -18.06 19.64
CA LEU A 175 -23.87 -18.60 20.26
C LEU A 175 -23.91 -20.13 20.33
N ASN A 176 -23.22 -20.81 19.42
CA ASN A 176 -23.32 -22.25 19.24
C ASN A 176 -22.08 -23.03 19.73
N ASN A 177 -21.08 -22.35 20.29
CA ASN A 177 -19.87 -22.93 20.90
C ASN A 177 -19.61 -22.26 22.25
#